data_AF-A0A354ZEY4-F1
#
_entry.id   AF-A0A354ZEY4-F1
#
_cell.length_a   1.000
_cell.length_b   1.000
_cell.length_c   1.000
_cell.angle_alpha   90.00
_cell.angle_beta   90.00
_cell.angle_gamma   90.00
#
_symmetry.space_group_name_H-M   'P 1'
#
loop_
_entity.id
_entity.type
_entity.pdbx_description
1 polymer ?
#
loop_
_entity_poly.entity_id
_entity_poly.type
_entity_poly.pdbx_seq_one_letter_code
_entity_poly.pdbx_strand_id
1 'polypeptide(L)'
;NRITAMTGHQENPGSGFTLSGSPAREAQLADVARALGIEMVRTVDPFNLSEVREAIEAAMSNPGPSVIIARGPCALLKRLQVKRPAYAVDQETCRKCRACLRAACPALYVEDGNVQIDADVCLGCGVCSQVCQFDSIRPIRAAEDGEM
;
A
#
# COMPACT_ATOMS: atom_id res chain seq x y z
N ASN A 1 -6.28 6.49 -0.76
CA ASN A 1 -5.14 7.44 -0.82
C ASN A 1 -5.49 8.86 -0.34
N ARG A 2 -6.78 9.27 -0.33
CA ARG A 2 -7.25 10.58 0.18
C ARG A 2 -6.61 11.80 -0.51
N ILE A 3 -6.24 11.62 -1.77
CA ILE A 3 -5.62 12.64 -2.62
C ILE A 3 -5.73 12.21 -4.08
N THR A 4 -5.73 13.14 -5.02
CA THR A 4 -5.73 12.81 -6.45
C THR A 4 -4.30 12.57 -6.92
N ALA A 5 -3.93 11.30 -7.13
CA ALA A 5 -2.54 10.93 -7.44
C ALA A 5 -2.09 11.37 -8.84
N MET A 6 -2.87 11.06 -9.88
CA MET A 6 -2.45 11.23 -11.29
C MET A 6 -2.29 12.68 -11.75
N THR A 7 -2.97 13.64 -11.11
CA THR A 7 -3.00 15.06 -11.54
C THR A 7 -2.24 15.97 -10.57
N GLY A 8 -1.25 15.44 -9.86
CA GLY A 8 -0.35 16.21 -9.02
C GLY A 8 -0.92 16.59 -7.65
N HIS A 9 -1.49 15.62 -6.93
CA HIS A 9 -1.91 15.76 -5.52
C HIS A 9 -3.01 16.79 -5.25
N GLN A 10 -3.96 16.94 -6.16
CA GLN A 10 -5.11 17.82 -5.92
C GLN A 10 -6.03 17.27 -4.83
N GLU A 11 -6.57 18.17 -4.01
CA GLU A 11 -7.60 17.83 -3.02
C GLU A 11 -8.86 17.29 -3.71
N ASN A 12 -9.61 16.45 -3.01
CA ASN A 12 -10.83 15.83 -3.52
C ASN A 12 -11.81 15.55 -2.37
N PRO A 13 -13.07 15.14 -2.63
CA PRO A 13 -14.03 14.91 -1.55
C PRO A 13 -13.56 13.93 -0.47
N GLY A 14 -12.65 13.01 -0.80
CA GLY A 14 -12.07 12.05 0.15
C GLY A 14 -10.84 12.57 0.89
N SER A 15 -10.39 13.80 0.70
CA SER A 15 -9.18 14.32 1.36
C SER A 15 -9.45 15.04 2.68
N GLY A 16 -10.69 15.50 2.90
CA GLY A 16 -11.05 16.29 4.08
C GLY A 16 -10.67 17.78 3.98
N PHE A 17 -10.33 18.26 2.79
CA PHE A 17 -9.99 19.66 2.54
C PHE A 17 -10.70 20.19 1.28
N THR A 18 -11.02 21.49 1.27
CA THR A 18 -11.46 22.18 0.05
C THR A 18 -10.28 22.40 -0.90
N LEU A 19 -10.55 22.80 -2.15
CA LEU A 19 -9.50 23.18 -3.10
C LEU A 19 -8.64 24.36 -2.61
N SER A 20 -9.17 25.20 -1.71
CA SER A 20 -8.43 26.30 -1.07
C SER A 20 -7.65 25.85 0.18
N GLY A 21 -7.64 24.55 0.52
CA GLY A 21 -6.91 24.00 1.66
C GLY A 21 -7.60 24.17 3.02
N SER A 22 -8.82 24.69 3.05
CA SER A 22 -9.59 24.79 4.31
C SER A 22 -10.15 23.42 4.70
N PRO A 23 -10.26 23.09 6.00
CA PRO A 23 -10.89 21.85 6.44
C PRO A 23 -12.30 21.69 5.88
N ALA A 24 -12.62 20.48 5.44
CA ALA A 24 -13.92 20.11 4.89
C ALA A 24 -14.32 18.71 5.40
N ARG A 25 -15.59 18.35 5.22
CA ARG A 25 -16.06 17.01 5.57
C ARG A 25 -15.49 15.98 4.59
N GLU A 26 -14.73 15.00 5.09
CA GLU A 26 -14.28 13.86 4.30
C GLU A 26 -15.49 12.99 3.89
N ALA A 27 -15.62 12.73 2.59
CA ALA A 27 -16.60 11.81 2.05
C ALA A 27 -16.27 10.37 2.47
N GLN A 28 -17.19 9.75 3.20
CA GLN A 28 -17.08 8.34 3.57
C GLN A 28 -17.58 7.47 2.42
N LEU A 29 -16.65 7.00 1.58
CA LEU A 29 -16.96 6.19 0.39
C LEU A 29 -17.82 4.96 0.71
N ALA A 30 -17.63 4.36 1.89
CA ALA A 30 -18.43 3.20 2.30
C ALA A 30 -19.91 3.58 2.50
N ASP A 31 -20.17 4.74 3.09
CA ASP A 31 -21.53 5.21 3.35
C ASP A 31 -22.22 5.62 2.03
N VAL A 32 -21.46 6.23 1.12
CA VAL A 32 -21.95 6.55 -0.23
C VAL A 32 -22.32 5.27 -0.99
N ALA A 33 -21.47 4.25 -0.97
CA ALA A 33 -21.76 2.97 -1.62
C ALA A 33 -23.02 2.30 -1.04
N ARG A 34 -23.16 2.28 0.29
CA ARG A 34 -24.36 1.74 0.95
C ARG A 34 -25.62 2.52 0.60
N ALA A 35 -25.53 3.86 0.55
CA ALA A 35 -26.66 4.71 0.16
C ALA A 35 -27.13 4.48 -1.29
N LEU A 36 -26.25 3.97 -2.16
CA LEU A 36 -26.57 3.57 -3.53
C LEU A 36 -27.17 2.14 -3.63
N GLY A 37 -27.45 1.49 -2.49
CA GLY A 37 -28.05 0.15 -2.45
C GLY A 37 -27.05 -1.00 -2.55
N ILE A 38 -25.76 -0.73 -2.39
CA ILE A 38 -24.71 -1.77 -2.38
C ILE A 38 -24.56 -2.30 -0.96
N GLU A 39 -24.99 -3.54 -0.75
CA GLU A 39 -24.90 -4.19 0.57
C GLU A 39 -23.48 -4.65 0.88
N MET A 40 -22.80 -5.23 -0.13
CA MET A 40 -21.43 -5.72 0.04
C MET A 40 -20.43 -4.57 -0.12
N VAL A 41 -20.07 -3.96 1.01
CA VAL A 41 -19.05 -2.91 1.08
C VAL A 41 -17.97 -3.30 2.08
N ARG A 42 -16.74 -3.53 1.60
CA ARG A 42 -15.57 -3.84 2.45
C ARG A 42 -14.48 -2.79 2.27
N THR A 43 -13.90 -2.33 3.37
CA THR A 43 -12.67 -1.52 3.35
C THR A 43 -11.51 -2.43 3.75
N VAL A 44 -10.40 -2.38 3.02
CA VAL A 44 -9.23 -3.24 3.25
C VAL A 44 -7.93 -2.45 3.26
N ASP A 45 -6.90 -2.96 3.93
CA ASP A 45 -5.53 -2.45 3.79
C ASP A 45 -4.92 -2.99 2.47
N PRO A 46 -4.58 -2.12 1.49
CA PRO A 46 -3.96 -2.57 0.25
C PRO A 46 -2.61 -3.27 0.45
N PHE A 47 -1.96 -3.10 1.60
CA PHE A 47 -0.67 -3.71 1.90
C PHE A 47 -0.82 -5.09 2.58
N ASN A 48 -2.03 -5.53 2.92
CA ASN A 48 -2.30 -6.88 3.40
C ASN A 48 -2.88 -7.74 2.25
N LEU A 49 -2.03 -8.57 1.64
CA LEU A 49 -2.43 -9.36 0.47
C LEU A 49 -3.49 -10.42 0.80
N SER A 50 -3.47 -10.97 2.02
CA SER A 50 -4.46 -11.95 2.46
C SER A 50 -5.85 -11.34 2.57
N GLU A 51 -5.96 -10.17 3.22
CA GLU A 51 -7.21 -9.43 3.36
C GLU A 51 -7.77 -9.00 2.00
N VAL A 52 -6.90 -8.52 1.10
CA VAL A 52 -7.29 -8.14 -0.26
C VAL A 52 -7.82 -9.35 -1.04
N ARG A 53 -7.14 -10.50 -0.94
CA ARG A 53 -7.58 -11.75 -1.60
C ARG A 53 -8.95 -12.17 -1.10
N GLU A 54 -9.14 -12.24 0.21
CA GLU A 54 -10.44 -12.62 0.81
C GLU A 54 -11.56 -11.66 0.42
N ALA A 55 -11.26 -10.35 0.33
CA ALA A 55 -12.25 -9.36 -0.11
C ALA A 55 -12.65 -9.55 -1.57
N ILE A 56 -11.68 -9.84 -2.45
CA ILE A 56 -11.93 -10.13 -3.86
C ILE A 56 -12.74 -11.42 -4.01
N GLU A 57 -12.35 -12.51 -3.33
CA GLU A 57 -13.05 -13.79 -3.40
C GLU A 57 -14.51 -13.68 -2.93
N ALA A 58 -14.74 -12.98 -1.82
CA ALA A 58 -16.09 -12.69 -1.34
C ALA A 58 -16.89 -11.85 -2.36
N ALA A 59 -16.24 -10.90 -3.03
CA ALA A 59 -16.92 -10.01 -3.98
C ALA A 59 -17.29 -10.72 -5.28
N MET A 60 -16.44 -11.65 -5.73
CA MET A 60 -16.72 -12.50 -6.89
C MET A 60 -17.81 -13.54 -6.61
N SER A 61 -17.95 -13.96 -5.35
CA SER A 61 -18.99 -14.93 -4.94
C SER A 61 -20.35 -14.27 -4.66
N ASN A 62 -20.39 -12.94 -4.54
CA ASN A 62 -21.62 -12.19 -4.36
C ASN A 62 -22.34 -12.02 -5.70
N PRO A 63 -23.62 -12.45 -5.83
CA PRO A 63 -24.37 -12.29 -7.08
C PRO A 63 -24.75 -10.83 -7.41
N GLY A 64 -24.67 -9.93 -6.43
CA GLY A 64 -24.95 -8.50 -6.58
C GLY A 64 -23.71 -7.63 -6.79
N PRO A 65 -23.88 -6.30 -6.94
CA PRO A 65 -22.76 -5.38 -6.96
C PRO A 65 -22.00 -5.42 -5.63
N SER A 66 -20.68 -5.30 -5.73
CA SER A 66 -19.75 -5.31 -4.58
C SER A 66 -18.79 -4.14 -4.69
N VAL A 67 -18.49 -3.50 -3.56
CA VAL A 67 -17.51 -2.40 -3.47
C VAL A 67 -16.41 -2.76 -2.48
N ILE A 68 -15.17 -2.77 -2.96
CA ILE A 68 -13.96 -2.92 -2.15
C ILE A 68 -13.23 -1.58 -2.14
N ILE A 69 -13.03 -1.01 -0.96
CA ILE A 69 -12.33 0.27 -0.75
C ILE A 69 -10.94 -0.05 -0.21
N ALA A 70 -9.94 -0.03 -1.09
CA ALA A 70 -8.54 -0.16 -0.68
C ALA A 70 -8.04 1.16 -0.06
N ARG A 71 -7.92 1.20 1.28
CA ARG A 71 -7.61 2.42 2.03
C ARG A 71 -6.19 2.40 2.58
N GLY A 72 -5.24 2.87 1.78
CA GLY A 72 -3.86 3.15 2.20
C GLY A 72 -3.45 4.63 2.02
N PRO A 73 -2.41 5.10 2.74
CA PRO A 73 -1.77 6.39 2.48
C PRO A 73 -1.14 6.43 1.09
N CYS A 74 -1.10 7.61 0.47
CA CYS A 74 -0.33 7.81 -0.76
C CYS A 74 1.16 7.86 -0.43
N ALA A 75 1.95 6.96 -1.02
CA ALA A 75 3.40 6.93 -0.98
C ALA A 75 4.07 8.30 -1.18
N LEU A 76 3.52 9.10 -2.09
CA LEU A 76 4.11 10.36 -2.54
C LEU A 76 3.64 11.59 -1.73
N LEU A 77 2.68 11.41 -0.82
CA LEU A 77 2.10 12.54 -0.09
C LEU A 77 2.84 12.78 1.23
N LYS A 78 3.73 13.79 1.24
CA LYS A 78 4.59 14.14 2.39
C LYS A 78 3.85 14.26 3.72
N ARG A 79 2.67 14.91 3.75
CA ARG A 79 1.88 15.08 4.99
C ARG A 79 1.35 13.78 5.58
N LEU A 80 1.34 12.68 4.83
CA LEU A 80 0.91 11.35 5.27
C LEU A 80 2.04 10.32 5.23
N GLN A 81 3.31 10.76 5.12
CA GLN A 81 4.45 9.85 5.11
C GLN A 81 4.53 9.09 6.44
N VAL A 82 4.20 7.81 6.38
CA VAL A 82 4.39 6.88 7.49
C VAL A 82 5.83 6.40 7.40
N LYS A 83 6.69 6.84 8.33
CA LYS A 83 8.04 6.28 8.46
C LYS A 83 7.90 4.82 8.91
N ARG A 84 8.28 3.90 8.03
CA ARG A 84 8.37 2.46 8.32
C ARG A 84 9.79 2.02 7.99
N PRO A 85 10.35 1.04 8.72
CA PRO A 85 11.66 0.51 8.38
C PRO A 85 11.66 0.01 6.92
N ALA A 86 12.69 0.39 6.19
CA ALA A 86 12.96 -0.19 4.88
C ALA A 86 13.21 -1.70 5.03
N TYR A 87 12.97 -2.46 3.96
CA TYR A 87 13.24 -3.89 3.92
C TYR A 87 14.57 -4.15 3.23
N ALA A 88 15.24 -5.24 3.60
CA ALA A 88 16.42 -5.76 2.92
C ALA A 88 16.22 -7.22 2.52
N VAL A 89 16.95 -7.64 1.49
CA VAL A 89 17.01 -9.04 1.07
C VAL A 89 18.23 -9.69 1.72
N ASP A 90 18.00 -10.72 2.50
CA ASP A 90 19.03 -11.62 3.02
C ASP A 90 19.53 -12.52 1.88
N GLN A 91 20.78 -12.29 1.45
CA GLN A 91 21.39 -13.00 0.34
C GLN A 91 21.79 -14.44 0.69
N GLU A 92 21.89 -14.80 1.97
CA GLU A 92 22.24 -16.17 2.38
C GLU A 92 21.04 -17.11 2.19
N THR A 93 19.83 -16.61 2.43
CA THR A 93 18.59 -17.40 2.32
C THR A 93 17.88 -17.23 0.97
N CYS A 94 18.20 -16.17 0.22
CA CYS A 94 17.55 -15.86 -1.05
C CYS A 94 17.84 -16.91 -2.14
N ARG A 95 16.77 -17.48 -2.71
CA ARG A 95 16.84 -18.46 -3.82
C ARG A 95 16.83 -17.85 -5.22
N LYS A 96 16.90 -16.51 -5.34
CA LYS A 96 16.89 -15.77 -6.63
C LYS A 96 15.72 -16.14 -7.55
N CYS A 97 14.58 -16.53 -6.99
CA CYS A 97 13.38 -16.94 -7.73
C CYS A 97 12.63 -15.77 -8.39
N ARG A 98 12.99 -14.52 -8.04
CA ARG A 98 12.43 -13.26 -8.57
C ARG A 98 10.93 -13.08 -8.34
N ALA A 99 10.29 -13.89 -7.50
CA ALA A 99 8.86 -13.80 -7.20
C ALA A 99 8.47 -12.41 -6.66
N CYS A 100 9.34 -11.80 -5.86
CA CYS A 100 9.15 -10.46 -5.30
C CYS A 100 9.09 -9.34 -6.35
N LEU A 101 9.72 -9.49 -7.52
CA LEU A 101 9.68 -8.49 -8.59
C LEU A 101 8.27 -8.33 -9.18
N ARG A 102 7.40 -9.34 -9.05
CA ARG A 102 5.99 -9.25 -9.47
C ARG A 102 5.18 -8.22 -8.67
N ALA A 103 5.67 -7.78 -7.51
CA ALA A 103 5.07 -6.69 -6.76
C ALA A 103 5.23 -5.32 -7.46
N ALA A 104 6.03 -5.24 -8.53
CA ALA A 104 6.30 -4.00 -9.28
C ALA A 104 6.75 -2.84 -8.37
N CYS A 105 7.48 -3.15 -7.31
CA CYS A 105 7.97 -2.16 -6.36
C CYS A 105 9.12 -1.36 -6.99
N PRO A 106 9.09 -0.02 -6.98
CA PRO A 106 10.17 0.80 -7.52
C PRO A 106 11.48 0.67 -6.73
N ALA A 107 11.42 0.22 -5.46
CA ALA A 107 12.60 0.00 -4.64
C ALA A 107 13.31 -1.33 -4.92
N LEU A 108 12.69 -2.26 -5.68
CA LEU A 108 13.30 -3.54 -6.02
C LEU A 108 14.08 -3.45 -7.33
N TYR A 109 15.34 -3.87 -7.31
CA TYR A 109 16.19 -3.94 -8.50
C TYR A 109 17.04 -5.21 -8.51
N VAL A 110 17.66 -5.51 -9.65
CA VAL A 110 18.55 -6.67 -9.82
C VAL A 110 19.95 -6.17 -10.14
N GLU A 111 20.92 -6.62 -9.35
CA GLU A 111 22.34 -6.32 -9.49
C GLU A 111 23.12 -7.63 -9.35
N ASP A 112 24.00 -7.92 -10.33
CA ASP A 112 24.77 -9.18 -10.39
C ASP A 112 23.93 -10.45 -10.22
N GLY A 113 22.70 -10.42 -10.73
CA GLY A 113 21.74 -11.52 -10.64
C GLY A 113 21.09 -11.71 -9.26
N ASN A 114 21.43 -10.88 -8.28
CA ASN A 114 20.82 -10.82 -6.95
C ASN A 114 19.72 -9.76 -6.92
N VAL A 115 18.64 -10.04 -6.20
CA VAL A 115 17.60 -9.03 -5.94
C VAL A 115 18.05 -8.17 -4.75
N GLN A 116 17.98 -6.85 -4.92
CA GLN A 116 18.30 -5.86 -3.91
C GLN A 116 17.09 -4.96 -3.66
N ILE A 117 17.07 -4.30 -2.50
CA ILE A 117 16.08 -3.27 -2.15
C ILE A 117 16.83 -1.97 -1.87
N ASP A 118 16.48 -0.91 -2.58
CA ASP A 118 16.94 0.44 -2.31
C ASP A 118 16.21 0.97 -1.05
N ALA A 119 16.97 1.20 0.02
CA ALA A 119 16.43 1.64 1.30
C ALA A 119 15.89 3.08 1.26
N ASP A 120 16.42 3.94 0.39
CA ASP A 120 15.99 5.34 0.26
C ASP A 120 14.66 5.47 -0.47
N VAL A 121 14.37 4.51 -1.37
CA VAL A 121 13.11 4.42 -2.10
C VAL A 121 12.06 3.59 -1.36
N CYS A 122 12.49 2.67 -0.47
CA CYS A 122 11.61 1.74 0.21
C CYS A 122 10.68 2.43 1.22
N LEU A 123 9.37 2.23 1.06
CA LEU A 123 8.35 2.78 1.97
C LEU A 123 7.94 1.83 3.10
N GLY A 124 8.60 0.68 3.23
CA GLY A 124 8.31 -0.29 4.27
C GLY A 124 6.90 -0.88 4.23
N CYS A 125 6.29 -1.02 3.04
CA CYS A 125 4.92 -1.54 2.91
C CYS A 125 4.78 -3.04 3.22
N GLY A 126 5.87 -3.81 3.17
CA GLY A 126 5.88 -5.25 3.49
C GLY A 126 5.21 -6.16 2.44
N VAL A 127 4.82 -5.65 1.27
CA VAL A 127 4.24 -6.49 0.21
C VAL A 127 5.29 -7.47 -0.35
N CYS A 128 6.54 -7.03 -0.48
CA CYS A 128 7.63 -7.87 -0.98
C CYS A 128 7.97 -9.04 -0.04
N SER A 129 7.85 -8.88 1.28
CA SER A 129 8.08 -9.97 2.23
C SER A 129 6.95 -10.99 2.19
N GLN A 130 5.68 -10.57 2.08
CA GLN A 130 4.53 -11.46 1.98
C GLN A 130 4.56 -12.42 0.77
N VAL A 131 5.24 -12.03 -0.31
CA VAL A 131 5.39 -12.87 -1.51
C VAL A 131 6.65 -13.75 -1.47
N CYS A 132 7.53 -13.55 -0.50
CA CYS A 132 8.74 -14.35 -0.33
C CYS A 132 8.42 -15.62 0.45
N GLN A 133 8.48 -16.79 -0.21
CA GLN A 133 8.25 -18.09 0.43
C GLN A 133 9.44 -18.60 1.29
N PHE A 134 10.53 -17.84 1.32
CA PHE A 134 11.79 -18.23 1.97
C PHE A 134 12.14 -17.32 3.15
N ASP A 135 11.27 -16.38 3.51
CA ASP A 135 11.48 -15.39 4.58
C ASP A 135 12.80 -14.60 4.44
N SER A 136 13.28 -14.45 3.21
CA SER A 136 14.52 -13.76 2.87
C SER A 136 14.39 -12.24 2.77
N ILE A 137 13.20 -11.68 3.00
CA ILE A 137 12.97 -10.23 2.92
C ILE A 137 12.45 -9.74 4.27
N ARG A 138 13.24 -8.93 4.97
CA ARG A 138 12.99 -8.54 6.36
C ARG A 138 13.20 -7.03 6.56
N PRO A 139 12.52 -6.40 7.53
CA PRO A 139 12.80 -5.01 7.87
C PRO A 139 14.23 -4.87 8.38
N ILE A 140 14.93 -3.85 7.88
CA ILE A 140 16.21 -3.39 8.45
C ILE A 140 15.87 -2.89 9.85
N ARG A 141 16.62 -3.33 10.87
CA ARG A 141 16.45 -2.77 12.22
C ARG A 141 16.61 -1.25 12.12
N ALA A 142 15.65 -0.49 12.63
CA ALA A 142 15.72 0.96 12.62
C ALA A 142 17.03 1.39 13.31
N ALA A 143 17.85 2.18 12.60
CA ALA A 143 18.86 2.98 13.27
C ALA A 143 18.11 3.94 14.21
N GLU A 144 18.52 3.99 15.47
CA GLU A 144 17.94 4.88 16.47
C GLU A 144 18.05 6.33 15.96
N ASP A 145 16.91 7.01 15.88
CA ASP A 145 16.79 8.38 15.38
C ASP A 145 17.63 9.34 16.24
N GLY A 146 18.83 9.66 15.76
CA GLY A 146 19.62 10.81 16.21
C GLY A 146 19.24 12.07 15.43
N GLU A 147 18.72 13.05 16.16
CA GLU A 147 18.77 14.50 15.92
C GLU A 147 18.13 15.08 14.65
N MET A 148 17.01 15.80 14.84
CA MET A 148 16.88 17.25 14.60
C MET A 148 15.81 17.84 15.53
#